data_AF-A0A1P8V0A7-F1
#
_entry.id   AF-A0A1P8V0A7-F1
#
_cell.length_a   1.000
_cell.length_b   1.000
_cell.length_c   1.000
_cell.angle_alpha   90.00
_cell.angle_beta   90.00
_cell.angle_gamma   90.00
#
_symmetry.space_group_name_H-M   'P 1'
#
loop_
_entity.id
_entity.type
_entity.pdbx_description
1 polymer ?
#
loop_
_entity_poly.entity_id
_entity_poly.type
_entity_poly.pdbx_seq_one_letter_code
_entity_poly.pdbx_strand_id
1 'polypeptide(L)'
;MALTLDGEERAMRLTLGALAELEAGLEEGSLVALVQRFEEGRCSTRDVLALIVAGLRGGGWEGSAADLLRAEIAGGPMAAAKAAAELLARAFMLPEESG
;
A
#
# COMPACT_ATOMS: atom_id res chain seq x y z
N MET A 1 -3.96 3.39 -9.31
CA MET A 1 -4.02 4.75 -8.72
C MET A 1 -2.62 5.34 -8.76
N ALA A 2 -2.38 6.54 -8.23
CA ALA A 2 -1.06 7.14 -8.17
C ALA A 2 -0.83 7.88 -6.85
N LEU A 3 0.44 8.05 -6.47
CA LEU A 3 0.90 8.83 -5.34
C LEU A 3 2.04 9.73 -5.80
N THR A 4 2.02 10.99 -5.39
CA THR A 4 3.09 11.94 -5.71
C THR A 4 4.18 11.86 -4.65
N LEU A 5 5.39 11.54 -5.09
CA LEU A 5 6.60 11.40 -4.29
C LEU A 5 7.65 12.39 -4.81
N ASP A 6 8.13 13.29 -3.96
CA ASP A 6 9.10 14.33 -4.31
C ASP A 6 8.67 15.17 -5.53
N GLY A 7 7.36 15.42 -5.65
CA GLY A 7 6.77 16.13 -6.78
C GLY A 7 6.56 15.29 -8.05
N GLU A 8 7.01 14.02 -8.08
CA GLU A 8 6.78 13.11 -9.20
C GLU A 8 5.61 12.16 -8.95
N GLU A 9 4.67 12.09 -9.90
CA GLU A 9 3.56 11.14 -9.83
C GLU A 9 4.03 9.72 -10.13
N ARG A 10 3.80 8.80 -9.19
CA ARG A 10 4.14 7.38 -9.33
C ARG A 10 2.88 6.53 -9.35
N ALA A 11 2.80 5.63 -10.31
CA ALA A 11 1.73 4.65 -10.37
C ALA A 11 1.79 3.69 -9.17
N MET A 12 0.62 3.29 -8.68
CA MET A 12 0.49 2.29 -7.64
C MET A 12 -0.48 1.18 -8.05
N ARG A 13 -0.06 -0.06 -7.80
CA ARG A 13 -0.82 -1.28 -8.04
C ARG A 13 -0.36 -2.39 -7.09
N LEU A 14 -1.30 -3.11 -6.50
CA LEU A 14 -1.01 -4.38 -5.82
C LEU A 14 -1.13 -5.53 -6.83
N THR A 15 0.01 -5.96 -7.37
CA THR A 15 0.11 -7.18 -8.18
C THR A 15 0.24 -8.39 -7.26
N LEU A 16 0.05 -9.61 -7.78
CA LEU A 16 0.31 -10.83 -7.00
C LEU A 16 1.75 -10.89 -6.46
N GLY A 17 2.74 -10.44 -7.25
CA GLY A 17 4.13 -10.34 -6.80
C GLY A 17 4.30 -9.32 -5.67
N ALA A 18 3.70 -8.14 -5.79
CA ALA A 18 3.74 -7.12 -4.74
C ALA A 18 3.04 -7.56 -3.45
N LEU A 19 1.94 -8.31 -3.56
CA LEU A 19 1.24 -8.90 -2.41
C LEU A 19 2.10 -9.99 -1.74
N ALA A 20 2.79 -10.83 -2.52
CA ALA A 20 3.70 -11.83 -1.97
C ALA A 20 4.90 -11.19 -1.26
N GLU A 21 5.49 -10.15 -1.84
CA GLU A 21 6.55 -9.37 -1.18
C GLU A 21 6.07 -8.70 0.11
N LEU A 22 4.86 -8.13 0.08
CA LEU A 22 4.23 -7.51 1.25
C LEU A 22 4.04 -8.54 2.36
N GLU A 23 3.44 -9.69 2.05
CA GLU A 23 3.19 -10.75 3.02
C GLU A 23 4.49 -11.29 3.62
N ALA A 24 5.53 -11.47 2.81
CA ALA A 24 6.86 -11.88 3.28
C ALA A 24 7.53 -10.83 4.20
N GLY A 25 7.16 -9.56 4.07
CA GLY A 25 7.65 -8.46 4.91
C GLY A 25 6.84 -8.21 6.19
N LEU A 26 5.70 -8.88 6.36
CA LEU A 26 4.93 -8.83 7.61
C LEU A 26 5.64 -9.66 8.68
N GLU A 27 6.05 -9.01 9.78
CA GLU A 27 6.67 -9.71 10.91
C GLU A 27 5.69 -10.68 11.58
N GLU A 28 4.42 -10.30 11.66
CA GLU A 28 3.35 -11.10 12.25
C GLU A 28 2.03 -10.92 11.48
N GLY A 29 1.38 -12.05 11.20
CA GLY A 29 0.06 -12.12 10.59
C GLY A 29 0.07 -12.29 9.07
N SER A 30 -1.14 -12.43 8.52
CA SER A 30 -1.38 -12.57 7.08
C SER A 30 -1.85 -11.25 6.46
N LEU A 31 -1.93 -11.19 5.14
CA LEU A 31 -2.58 -10.08 4.44
C LEU A 31 -4.03 -9.84 4.94
N VAL A 32 -4.73 -10.91 5.33
CA VAL A 32 -6.08 -10.80 5.92
C VAL A 32 -6.05 -10.06 7.27
N ALA A 33 -5.08 -10.38 8.13
CA ALA A 33 -4.91 -9.67 9.40
C ALA A 33 -4.55 -8.19 9.20
N LEU A 34 -3.76 -7.88 8.16
CA LEU A 34 -3.45 -6.50 7.78
C LEU A 34 -4.71 -5.74 7.34
N VAL A 35 -5.57 -6.35 6.53
CA VAL A 35 -6.86 -5.76 6.12
C VAL A 35 -7.74 -5.46 7.34
N GLN A 36 -7.88 -6.43 8.24
CA GLN A 36 -8.67 -6.24 9.47
C GLN A 36 -8.17 -5.06 10.32
N ARG A 37 -6.84 -4.92 10.49
CA ARG A 37 -6.26 -3.77 11.19
C ARG A 37 -6.61 -2.45 10.53
N PHE A 38 -6.65 -2.39 9.20
CA PHE A 38 -7.04 -1.19 8.45
C PHE A 38 -8.51 -0.85 8.68
N GLU A 39 -9.41 -1.83 8.57
CA GLU A 39 -10.85 -1.64 8.76
C GLU A 39 -11.21 -1.18 10.18
N GLU A 40 -10.49 -1.70 11.17
CA GLU A 40 -10.70 -1.35 12.58
C GLU A 40 -9.98 -0.06 13.00
N GLY A 41 -9.27 0.61 12.10
CA GLY A 41 -8.49 1.81 12.42
C GLY A 41 -7.29 1.53 13.33
N ARG A 42 -6.86 0.27 13.44
CA ARG A 42 -5.70 -0.20 14.23
C ARG A 42 -4.43 -0.35 13.40
N CYS A 43 -4.42 0.16 12.17
CA CYS A 43 -3.23 0.13 11.31
C CYS A 43 -2.11 1.01 11.86
N SER A 44 -0.89 0.49 11.83
CA SER A 44 0.31 1.22 12.23
C SER A 44 0.90 2.01 11.06
N THR A 45 1.77 2.98 11.35
CA THR A 45 2.55 3.66 10.30
C THR A 45 3.39 2.68 9.47
N ARG A 46 3.86 1.58 10.09
CA ARG A 46 4.59 0.52 9.40
C ARG A 46 3.71 -0.20 8.38
N ASP A 47 2.46 -0.50 8.75
CA ASP A 47 1.49 -1.13 7.85
C ASP A 47 1.24 -0.23 6.62
N VAL A 48 1.05 1.08 6.85
CA VAL A 48 0.86 2.08 5.78
C VAL A 48 2.08 2.13 4.86
N LEU A 49 3.28 2.23 5.42
CA LEU A 49 4.53 2.28 4.64
C LEU A 49 4.72 1.00 3.81
N ALA A 50 4.52 -0.17 4.40
CA ALA A 50 4.67 -1.44 3.72
C ALA A 50 3.72 -1.54 2.51
N LEU A 51 2.46 -1.12 2.67
CA LEU A 51 1.49 -1.08 1.57
C LEU A 51 1.85 -0.10 0.47
N ILE A 52 2.35 1.08 0.83
CA ILE A 52 2.77 2.08 -0.16
C ILE A 52 3.95 1.55 -0.96
N VAL A 53 4.97 0.98 -0.30
CA VAL A 53 6.13 0.37 -0.99
C VAL A 53 5.67 -0.74 -1.93
N ALA A 54 4.83 -1.66 -1.46
CA ALA A 54 4.30 -2.74 -2.28
C ALA A 54 3.50 -2.20 -3.48
N GLY A 55 2.63 -1.21 -3.24
CA GLY A 55 1.84 -0.55 -4.28
C GLY A 55 2.71 0.13 -5.34
N LEU A 56 3.71 0.90 -4.93
CA LEU A 56 4.64 1.58 -5.84
C LEU A 56 5.44 0.58 -6.68
N ARG A 57 5.96 -0.49 -6.06
CA ARG A 57 6.71 -1.54 -6.75
C ARG A 57 5.86 -2.28 -7.78
N GLY A 58 4.63 -2.63 -7.42
CA GLY A 58 3.69 -3.20 -8.37
C GLY A 58 3.28 -2.23 -9.49
N GLY A 59 3.49 -0.92 -9.30
CA GLY A 59 3.38 0.13 -10.30
C GLY A 59 4.66 0.40 -11.12
N GLY A 60 5.75 -0.33 -10.86
CA GLY A 60 7.03 -0.22 -11.58
C GLY A 60 8.07 0.68 -10.92
N TRP A 61 7.85 1.14 -9.68
CA TRP A 61 8.85 1.89 -8.93
C TRP A 61 9.93 0.95 -8.37
N GLU A 62 11.20 1.25 -8.61
CA GLU A 62 12.33 0.39 -8.22
C GLU A 62 12.96 0.75 -6.86
N GLY A 63 12.33 1.64 -6.10
CA GLY A 63 12.84 2.08 -4.80
C GLY A 63 12.62 1.09 -3.65
N SER A 64 13.13 1.49 -2.48
CA SER A 64 13.05 0.76 -1.23
C SER A 64 12.22 1.49 -0.17
N ALA A 65 11.89 0.79 0.92
CA ALA A 65 11.25 1.41 2.07
C ALA A 65 12.12 2.55 2.67
N ALA A 66 13.45 2.43 2.61
CA ALA A 66 14.36 3.47 3.05
C ALA A 66 14.30 4.73 2.17
N ASP A 67 14.06 4.57 0.87
CA ASP A 67 13.87 5.71 -0.03
C ASP A 67 12.55 6.42 0.27
N LEU A 68 11.48 5.65 0.51
CA LEU A 68 10.17 6.19 0.89
C LEU A 68 10.22 7.00 2.20
N LEU A 69 11.02 6.56 3.18
CA LEU A 69 11.20 7.29 4.45
C LEU A 69 11.86 8.67 4.28
N ARG A 70 12.56 8.89 3.17
CA ARG A 70 13.22 10.16 2.84
C ARG A 70 12.42 11.01 1.87
N ALA A 71 11.44 10.40 1.19
CA ALA A 71 10.62 11.06 0.19
C ALA A 71 9.52 11.92 0.81
N GLU A 72 9.22 13.03 0.16
CA GLU A 72 8.05 13.84 0.47
C GLU A 72 6.82 13.27 -0.24
N ILE A 73 5.81 12.87 0.53
CA ILE A 73 4.51 12.47 -0.02
C ILE A 73 3.62 13.71 -0.11
N ALA A 74 3.17 14.06 -1.31
CA ALA A 74 2.25 15.20 -1.47
C ALA A 74 0.93 14.94 -0.70
N GLY A 75 0.48 15.94 0.06
CA GLY A 75 -0.67 15.80 0.96
C GLY A 75 -0.36 15.10 2.29
N GLY A 76 0.90 14.71 2.52
CA GLY A 76 1.41 14.23 3.79
C GLY A 76 0.87 12.86 4.25
N PRO A 77 1.00 12.54 5.55
CA PRO A 77 0.65 11.23 6.11
C PRO A 77 -0.80 10.79 5.87
N MET A 78 -1.74 11.75 5.82
CA MET A 78 -3.16 11.43 5.59
C MET A 78 -3.41 10.97 4.15
N ALA A 79 -2.76 11.61 3.17
CA ALA A 79 -2.83 11.17 1.77
C ALA A 79 -2.21 9.79 1.59
N ALA A 80 -1.09 9.53 2.27
CA ALA A 80 -0.43 8.23 2.32
C ALA A 80 -1.36 7.12 2.87
N ALA A 81 -1.98 7.35 4.03
CA ALA A 81 -2.93 6.41 4.63
C ALA A 81 -4.14 6.14 3.72
N LYS A 82 -4.69 7.19 3.09
CA LYS A 82 -5.79 7.06 2.14
C LYS A 82 -5.42 6.22 0.92
N ALA A 83 -4.25 6.46 0.32
CA ALA A 83 -3.77 5.68 -0.82
C ALA A 83 -3.55 4.20 -0.45
N ALA A 84 -2.99 3.93 0.74
CA ALA A 84 -2.81 2.57 1.24
C ALA A 84 -4.15 1.83 1.44
N ALA A 85 -5.13 2.49 2.09
CA ALA A 85 -6.46 1.94 2.30
C ALA A 85 -7.19 1.67 0.97
N GLU A 86 -7.06 2.59 0.00
CA GLU A 86 -7.67 2.42 -1.32
C GLU A 86 -7.03 1.27 -2.11
N LEU A 87 -5.71 1.05 -1.98
CA LEU A 87 -5.03 -0.08 -2.61
C LEU A 87 -5.56 -1.41 -2.07
N LEU A 88 -5.66 -1.52 -0.73
CA LEU A 88 -6.21 -2.70 -0.08
C LEU A 88 -7.64 -2.97 -0.53
N ALA A 89 -8.50 -1.96 -0.47
CA ALA A 89 -9.89 -2.09 -0.89
C ALA A 89 -9.99 -2.62 -2.34
N ARG A 90 -9.18 -2.09 -3.25
CA ARG A 90 -9.18 -2.55 -4.66
C ARG A 90 -8.61 -3.95 -4.87
N ALA A 91 -7.64 -4.37 -4.07
CA ALA A 91 -7.02 -5.69 -4.20
C ALA A 91 -7.91 -6.82 -3.67
N PHE A 92 -8.75 -6.52 -2.68
CA PHE A 92 -9.59 -7.49 -1.99
C PHE A 92 -11.09 -7.28 -2.20
N MET A 93 -11.50 -6.29 -3.01
CA MET A 93 -12.85 -6.25 -3.54
C MET A 93 -13.09 -7.54 -4.31
N LEU A 94 -13.98 -8.38 -3.78
CA LEU A 94 -14.54 -9.49 -4.53
C LEU A 94 -15.18 -8.91 -5.80
N PRO A 95 -14.98 -9.52 -6.99
CA PRO A 95 -15.78 -9.13 -8.14
C PRO A 95 -17.23 -9.24 -7.69
N GLU A 96 -17.99 -8.13 -7.76
CA GLU A 96 -19.42 -8.20 -7.55
C GLU A 96 -19.93 -9.29 -8.49
N GLU A 97 -20.53 -10.35 -7.94
CA GLU A 97 -21.23 -11.33 -8.77
C GLU A 97 -22.23 -10.51 -9.58
N SER A 98 -21.92 -10.34 -10.86
CA SER A 98 -22.81 -9.70 -11.81
C SER A 98 -23.98 -10.65 -11.96
N GLY A 99 -25.01 -10.45 -11.13
CA GLY A 99 -26.32 -11.08 -11.24
C GLY A 99 -27.09 -10.55 -12.44
#